data_AF-A0A1V6IU19-F1
#
_entry.id   AF-A0A1V6IU19-F1
#
_cell.length_a   1.000
_cell.length_b   1.000
_cell.length_c   1.000
_cell.angle_alpha   90.00
_cell.angle_beta   90.00
_cell.angle_gamma   90.00
#
_symmetry.space_group_name_H-M   'P 1'
#
loop_
_entity.id
_entity.type
_entity.pdbx_description
1 polymer ?
#
loop_
_entity_poly.entity_id
_entity_poly.type
_entity_poly.pdbx_seq_one_letter_code
_entity_poly.pdbx_strand_id
1 'polypeptide(L)'
;MKSSYLVPTTLITGIVLTLKPLIARAVCPVCTIAVASGVGLSRYLGIDDIITGLWIGGLMISMTIWTIDWLQKKHIRFPGCNFIVILIYLALIILPLYFSGFFSHAASCVCGINKLLLGIINGALGFWAGAEWYQVLKIHHGNRAYFPFQKVVMPLLPLIILSLLFSQLI
;
A
#
# COMPACT_ATOMS: atom_id res chain seq x y z
N MET A 1 34.27 15.13 -3.52
CA MET A 1 32.84 15.40 -3.77
C MET A 1 32.30 14.44 -4.83
N LYS A 2 31.82 13.25 -4.43
CA LYS A 2 31.09 12.31 -5.29
C LYS A 2 30.47 11.18 -4.45
N SER A 3 29.39 11.43 -3.72
CA SER A 3 28.67 10.36 -3.00
C SER A 3 27.29 10.80 -2.49
N SER A 4 26.30 10.94 -3.37
CA SER A 4 24.88 11.13 -2.93
C SER A 4 23.83 10.56 -3.90
N TYR A 5 24.19 10.25 -5.15
CA TYR A 5 23.23 9.79 -6.17
C TYR A 5 23.34 8.30 -6.54
N LEU A 6 24.19 7.51 -5.87
CA LEU A 6 24.44 6.10 -6.21
C LEU A 6 23.69 5.07 -5.34
N VAL A 7 23.10 5.51 -4.23
CA VAL A 7 22.30 4.66 -3.34
C VAL A 7 20.84 4.46 -3.80
N PRO A 8 20.15 5.43 -4.47
CA PRO A 8 18.76 5.22 -4.86
C PRO A 8 18.60 4.33 -6.10
N THR A 9 19.63 4.14 -6.93
CA THR A 9 19.55 3.37 -8.19
C THR A 9 19.73 1.86 -8.01
N THR A 10 20.49 1.41 -7.00
CA THR A 10 20.73 -0.02 -6.75
C THR A 10 19.59 -0.71 -5.99
N LEU A 11 18.80 0.04 -5.23
CA LEU A 11 17.58 -0.48 -4.59
C LEU A 11 16.44 -0.72 -5.58
N ILE A 12 16.34 0.11 -6.62
CA ILE A 12 15.31 -0.01 -7.67
C ILE A 12 15.54 -1.26 -8.53
N THR A 13 16.81 -1.65 -8.75
CA THR A 13 17.15 -2.83 -9.55
C THR A 13 16.91 -4.15 -8.81
N GLY A 14 17.00 -4.17 -7.48
CA GLY A 14 16.71 -5.36 -6.67
C GLY A 14 15.22 -5.72 -6.57
N ILE A 15 14.33 -4.71 -6.56
CA ILE A 15 12.88 -4.90 -6.44
C ILE A 15 12.25 -5.49 -7.73
N VAL A 16 12.87 -5.25 -8.89
CA VAL A 16 12.37 -5.74 -10.18
C VAL A 16 12.55 -7.26 -10.33
N LEU A 17 13.52 -7.86 -9.62
CA LEU A 17 13.90 -9.27 -9.78
C LEU A 17 13.12 -10.26 -8.91
N THR A 18 12.25 -9.80 -7.99
CA THR A 18 11.43 -10.67 -7.14
C THR A 18 9.93 -10.57 -7.42
N LEU A 19 9.53 -9.95 -8.54
CA LEU A 19 8.15 -9.94 -9.00
C LEU A 19 7.77 -11.33 -9.52
N LYS A 20 7.53 -12.27 -8.59
CA LYS A 20 6.64 -13.41 -8.87
C LYS A 20 5.38 -12.82 -9.52
N PRO A 21 4.87 -13.41 -10.61
CA PRO A 21 3.61 -12.98 -11.16
C PRO A 21 2.60 -13.03 -10.02
N LEU A 22 2.05 -11.86 -9.68
CA LEU A 22 0.99 -11.71 -8.69
C LEU A 22 -0.22 -12.43 -9.29
N ILE A 23 -0.25 -13.76 -9.16
CA ILE A 23 -1.23 -14.63 -9.77
C ILE A 23 -2.54 -14.36 -9.04
N ALA A 24 -3.49 -13.80 -9.81
CA ALA A 24 -4.92 -13.79 -9.56
C ALA A 24 -5.28 -13.57 -8.10
N ARG A 25 -5.07 -12.34 -7.61
CA ARG A 25 -5.75 -11.95 -6.39
C ARG A 25 -7.23 -11.79 -6.77
N ALA A 26 -8.12 -12.20 -5.89
CA ALA A 26 -9.50 -11.82 -6.08
C ALA A 26 -9.59 -10.35 -5.64
N VAL A 27 -10.32 -9.55 -6.39
CA VAL A 27 -10.72 -8.19 -5.99
C VAL A 27 -11.46 -8.26 -4.65
N CYS A 28 -11.17 -7.39 -3.68
CA CYS A 28 -12.11 -7.12 -2.60
C CYS A 28 -12.47 -5.63 -2.68
N PRO A 29 -13.53 -5.26 -3.43
CA PRO A 29 -14.00 -3.88 -3.49
C PRO A 29 -14.28 -3.32 -2.09
N VAL A 30 -14.71 -4.23 -1.20
CA VAL A 30 -14.88 -4.01 0.23
C VAL A 30 -13.60 -3.49 0.91
N CYS A 31 -12.41 -3.98 0.54
CA CYS A 31 -11.15 -3.46 1.09
C CYS A 31 -10.92 -2.01 0.66
N THR A 32 -11.13 -1.70 -0.62
CA THR A 32 -10.96 -0.33 -1.12
C THR A 32 -11.93 0.62 -0.43
N ILE A 33 -13.20 0.23 -0.27
CA ILE A 33 -14.21 1.03 0.44
C ILE A 33 -13.79 1.20 1.90
N ALA A 34 -13.43 0.11 2.60
CA ALA A 34 -13.02 0.17 4.00
C ALA A 34 -11.80 1.07 4.22
N VAL A 35 -10.78 0.95 3.35
CA VAL A 35 -9.57 1.77 3.45
C VAL A 35 -9.85 3.22 3.08
N ALA A 36 -10.67 3.49 2.05
CA ALA A 36 -11.08 4.85 1.70
C ALA A 36 -11.87 5.53 2.83
N SER A 37 -12.78 4.78 3.47
CA SER A 37 -13.46 5.23 4.68
C SER A 37 -12.48 5.52 5.82
N GLY A 38 -11.45 4.69 6.00
CA GLY A 38 -10.38 4.93 6.97
C GLY A 38 -9.60 6.23 6.71
N VAL A 39 -9.27 6.53 5.45
CA VAL A 39 -8.63 7.80 5.06
C VAL A 39 -9.55 8.99 5.37
N GLY A 40 -10.83 8.91 4.97
CA GLY A 40 -11.81 9.97 5.21
C GLY A 40 -12.06 10.21 6.71
N LEU A 41 -12.16 9.14 7.49
CA LEU A 41 -12.35 9.21 8.93
C LEU A 41 -11.13 9.81 9.63
N SER A 42 -9.91 9.42 9.23
CA SER A 42 -8.66 9.97 9.80
C SER A 42 -8.56 11.48 9.59
N ARG A 43 -8.95 11.96 8.40
CA ARG A 43 -9.02 13.39 8.07
C ARG A 43 -10.13 14.12 8.84
N TYR A 44 -11.30 13.51 8.98
CA TYR A 44 -12.42 14.12 9.71
C TYR A 44 -12.11 14.31 11.20
N LEU A 45 -11.46 13.32 11.81
CA LEU A 45 -11.08 13.34 13.23
C LEU A 45 -9.81 14.17 13.51
N GLY A 46 -9.14 14.70 12.46
CA GLY A 46 -7.90 15.47 12.63
C GLY A 46 -6.73 14.65 13.16
N ILE A 47 -6.70 13.35 12.89
CA ILE A 47 -5.66 12.42 13.36
C ILE A 47 -4.34 12.71 12.62
N ASP A 48 -3.20 12.45 13.29
CA ASP A 48 -1.86 12.58 12.74
C ASP A 48 -1.67 12.10 11.30
N ASP A 49 -0.82 12.82 10.58
CA ASP A 49 -0.45 12.55 9.19
C ASP A 49 0.16 11.15 8.99
N ILE A 50 0.76 10.55 10.02
CA ILE A 50 1.29 9.17 9.94
C ILE A 50 0.15 8.18 9.72
N ILE A 51 -0.93 8.27 10.50
CA ILE A 51 -2.05 7.35 10.42
C ILE A 51 -2.80 7.58 9.11
N THR A 52 -3.04 8.84 8.75
CA THR A 52 -3.64 9.16 7.44
C THR A 52 -2.81 8.60 6.28
N GLY A 53 -1.47 8.74 6.34
CA GLY A 53 -0.55 8.16 5.39
C GLY A 53 -0.64 6.64 5.31
N LEU A 54 -0.78 5.96 6.45
CA LEU A 54 -0.94 4.51 6.54
C LEU A 54 -2.14 4.02 5.72
N TRP A 55 -3.30 4.65 5.90
CA TRP A 55 -4.50 4.31 5.16
C TRP A 55 -4.37 4.63 3.66
N ILE A 56 -3.69 5.73 3.29
CA ILE A 56 -3.40 6.05 1.88
C ILE A 56 -2.51 4.97 1.23
N GLY A 57 -1.48 4.50 1.94
CA GLY A 57 -0.61 3.42 1.48
C GLY A 57 -1.36 2.11 1.26
N GLY A 58 -2.26 1.75 2.17
CA GLY A 58 -3.14 0.60 2.00
C GLY A 58 -4.07 0.74 0.79
N LEU A 59 -4.59 1.94 0.54
CA LEU A 59 -5.52 2.21 -0.57
C LEU A 59 -4.80 2.06 -1.91
N MET A 60 -3.58 2.59 -2.00
CA MET A 60 -2.70 2.44 -3.17
C MET A 60 -2.57 0.97 -3.58
N ILE A 61 -2.18 0.11 -2.63
CA ILE A 61 -1.96 -1.31 -2.91
C ILE A 61 -3.28 -2.02 -3.24
N SER A 62 -4.36 -1.73 -2.53
CA SER A 62 -5.69 -2.28 -2.82
C SER A 62 -6.14 -1.98 -4.25
N MET A 63 -6.04 -0.72 -4.67
CA MET A 63 -6.42 -0.26 -6.02
C MET A 63 -5.51 -0.83 -7.10
N THR A 64 -4.20 -0.90 -6.83
CA THR A 64 -3.21 -1.46 -7.77
C THR A 64 -3.52 -2.93 -8.05
N ILE A 65 -3.72 -3.74 -7.00
CA ILE A 65 -4.04 -5.15 -7.12
C ILE A 65 -5.37 -5.34 -7.88
N TRP A 66 -6.40 -4.58 -7.50
CA TRP A 66 -7.69 -4.63 -8.19
C TRP A 66 -7.57 -4.30 -9.68
N THR A 67 -6.82 -3.25 -10.02
CA THR A 67 -6.66 -2.81 -11.40
C THR A 67 -5.96 -3.88 -12.23
N ILE A 68 -4.89 -4.48 -11.70
CA ILE A 68 -4.21 -5.61 -12.34
C ILE A 68 -5.18 -6.76 -12.60
N ASP A 69 -5.98 -7.15 -11.60
CA ASP A 69 -6.96 -8.23 -11.74
C ASP A 69 -8.04 -7.88 -12.79
N TRP A 70 -8.48 -6.62 -12.84
CA TRP A 70 -9.47 -6.16 -13.81
C TRP A 70 -8.94 -6.19 -15.25
N LEU A 71 -7.70 -5.74 -15.48
CA LEU A 71 -7.04 -5.85 -16.79
C LEU A 71 -6.88 -7.32 -17.21
N GLN A 72 -6.51 -8.19 -16.28
CA GLN A 72 -6.39 -9.63 -16.54
C GLN A 72 -7.73 -10.27 -16.93
N LYS A 73 -8.84 -9.90 -16.26
CA LYS A 73 -10.20 -10.37 -16.60
C LYS A 73 -10.67 -9.88 -17.97
N LYS A 74 -10.18 -8.73 -18.44
CA LYS A 74 -10.47 -8.19 -19.77
C LYS A 74 -9.56 -8.78 -20.87
N HIS A 75 -8.69 -9.75 -20.53
CA HIS A 75 -7.68 -10.32 -21.43
C HIS A 75 -6.72 -9.27 -22.03
N ILE A 76 -6.62 -8.08 -21.42
CA ILE A 76 -5.68 -7.04 -21.83
C ILE A 76 -4.34 -7.38 -21.21
N ARG A 77 -3.48 -8.05 -21.98
CA ARG A 77 -2.15 -8.47 -21.55
C ARG A 77 -1.10 -7.87 -22.48
N PHE A 78 -0.29 -6.96 -21.95
CA PHE A 78 0.92 -6.47 -22.57
C PHE A 78 2.12 -6.79 -21.68
N PRO A 79 3.32 -7.01 -22.25
CA PRO A 79 4.52 -7.26 -21.46
C PRO A 79 4.77 -6.07 -20.52
N GLY A 80 4.88 -6.33 -19.22
CA GLY A 80 5.08 -5.29 -18.21
C GLY A 80 3.80 -4.61 -17.67
N CYS A 81 2.61 -5.11 -17.99
CA CYS A 81 1.33 -4.54 -17.52
C CYS A 81 1.28 -4.28 -16.01
N ASN A 82 1.65 -5.27 -15.20
CA ASN A 82 1.63 -5.12 -13.74
C ASN A 82 2.58 -4.00 -13.26
N PHE A 83 3.78 -3.92 -13.85
CA PHE A 83 4.77 -2.91 -13.49
C PHE A 83 4.29 -1.51 -13.85
N ILE A 84 3.70 -1.34 -15.03
CA ILE A 84 3.14 -0.07 -15.49
C ILE A 84 1.98 0.37 -14.58
N VAL A 85 1.08 -0.54 -14.20
CA VAL A 85 -0.03 -0.22 -13.27
C VAL A 85 0.49 0.24 -11.90
N ILE A 86 1.49 -0.45 -11.34
CA ILE A 86 2.13 -0.03 -10.08
C ILE A 86 2.72 1.38 -10.22
N LEU A 87 3.46 1.64 -11.30
CA LEU A 87 4.10 2.93 -11.54
C LEU A 87 3.06 4.06 -11.69
N ILE A 88 1.95 3.79 -12.39
CA ILE A 88 0.84 4.73 -12.54
C ILE A 88 0.24 5.09 -11.17
N TYR A 89 -0.09 4.13 -10.32
CA TYR A 89 -0.66 4.42 -9.00
C TYR A 89 0.32 5.10 -8.06
N LEU A 90 1.61 4.74 -8.14
CA LEU A 90 2.67 5.41 -7.40
C LEU A 90 2.78 6.89 -7.81
N ALA A 91 2.80 7.17 -9.12
CA ALA A 91 2.80 8.53 -9.64
C ALA A 91 1.51 9.28 -9.26
N LEU A 92 0.35 8.63 -9.35
CA LEU A 92 -0.95 9.24 -9.06
C LEU A 92 -1.10 9.67 -7.59
N ILE A 93 -0.32 9.09 -6.66
CA ILE A 93 -0.32 9.49 -5.26
C ILE A 93 0.85 10.43 -4.94
N ILE A 94 2.07 10.12 -5.41
CA ILE A 94 3.25 10.93 -5.10
C ILE A 94 3.17 12.31 -5.78
N LEU A 95 2.72 12.37 -7.03
CA LEU A 95 2.73 13.61 -7.81
C LEU A 95 1.79 14.69 -7.22
N PRO A 96 0.52 14.39 -6.88
CA PRO A 96 -0.33 15.37 -6.22
C PRO A 96 0.19 15.75 -4.84
N LEU A 97 0.74 14.81 -4.05
CA LEU A 97 1.35 15.10 -2.74
C LEU A 97 2.57 16.03 -2.86
N TYR A 98 3.34 15.91 -3.94
CA TYR A 98 4.47 16.78 -4.24
C TYR A 98 4.01 18.20 -4.56
N PHE A 99 3.05 18.34 -5.48
CA PHE A 99 2.55 19.65 -5.89
C PHE A 99 1.75 20.38 -4.80
N SER A 100 1.09 19.64 -3.92
CA SER A 100 0.34 20.22 -2.79
C SER A 100 1.25 20.66 -1.63
N GLY A 101 2.57 20.50 -1.73
CA GLY A 101 3.51 20.99 -0.74
C GLY A 101 3.47 20.26 0.60
N PHE A 102 2.76 19.13 0.72
CA PHE A 102 2.70 18.33 1.95
C PHE A 102 4.10 17.85 2.40
N PHE A 103 5.05 17.68 1.46
CA PHE A 103 6.43 17.34 1.79
C PHE A 103 7.24 18.50 2.39
N SER A 104 6.76 19.74 2.29
CA SER A 104 7.55 20.94 2.62
C SER A 104 7.11 21.66 3.90
N HIS A 105 5.88 21.42 4.41
CA HIS A 105 5.33 22.17 5.54
C HIS A 105 4.79 21.33 6.72
N ALA A 106 4.84 20.00 6.67
CA ALA A 106 4.44 19.17 7.82
C ALA A 106 5.57 19.14 8.87
N ALA A 107 5.49 20.08 9.82
CA ALA A 107 6.46 20.40 10.87
C ALA A 107 6.67 19.29 11.93
N SER A 108 6.89 18.05 11.52
CA SER A 108 7.37 17.00 12.43
C SER A 108 8.09 15.93 11.63
N CYS A 109 9.39 16.10 11.42
CA CYS A 109 10.24 15.03 10.94
C CYS A 109 10.45 14.01 12.06
N VAL A 110 10.12 12.74 11.83
CA VAL A 110 10.66 11.63 12.62
C VAL A 110 11.88 11.14 11.84
N CYS A 111 13.08 11.32 12.39
CA CYS A 111 14.35 10.93 11.73
C CYS A 111 14.59 11.55 10.34
N GLY A 112 14.11 12.78 10.07
CA GLY A 112 14.32 13.48 8.80
C GLY A 112 13.42 13.04 7.64
N ILE A 113 12.46 12.13 7.89
CA ILE A 113 11.46 11.69 6.91
C ILE A 113 10.09 12.26 7.29
N ASN A 114 9.34 12.72 6.29
CA ASN A 114 7.97 13.21 6.45
C ASN A 114 7.08 12.12 7.08
N LYS A 115 6.39 12.45 8.18
CA LYS A 115 5.42 11.58 8.88
C LYS A 115 4.43 10.90 7.93
N LEU A 116 3.89 11.66 6.99
CA LEU A 116 2.96 11.17 5.97
C LEU A 116 3.59 10.07 5.09
N LEU A 117 4.84 10.26 4.66
CA LEU A 117 5.55 9.31 3.81
C LEU A 117 5.88 8.02 4.58
N LEU A 118 6.31 8.14 5.83
CA LEU A 118 6.50 6.98 6.72
C LEU A 118 5.20 6.20 6.89
N GLY A 119 4.07 6.90 7.06
CA GLY A 119 2.75 6.30 7.07
C GLY A 119 2.47 5.51 5.80
N ILE A 120 2.61 6.14 4.62
CA ILE A 120 2.34 5.52 3.31
C ILE A 120 3.17 4.25 3.11
N ILE A 121 4.47 4.29 3.43
CA ILE A 121 5.36 3.13 3.29
C ILE A 121 4.92 1.99 4.21
N ASN A 122 4.71 2.27 5.50
CA ASN A 122 4.30 1.25 6.47
C ASN A 122 2.91 0.69 6.15
N GLY A 123 1.98 1.52 5.69
CA GLY A 123 0.64 1.11 5.30
C GLY A 123 0.61 0.24 4.05
N ALA A 124 1.41 0.59 3.04
CA ALA A 124 1.56 -0.22 1.83
C ALA A 124 2.17 -1.58 2.15
N LEU A 125 3.23 -1.62 2.96
CA LEU A 125 3.86 -2.86 3.43
C LEU A 125 2.91 -3.71 4.26
N GLY A 126 2.20 -3.10 5.22
CA GLY A 126 1.24 -3.79 6.07
C GLY A 126 0.09 -4.41 5.27
N PHE A 127 -0.50 -3.65 4.34
CA PHE A 127 -1.57 -4.16 3.47
C PHE A 127 -1.06 -5.30 2.58
N TRP A 128 0.10 -5.12 1.93
CA TRP A 128 0.68 -6.15 1.06
C TRP A 128 1.01 -7.43 1.83
N ALA A 129 1.65 -7.32 3.00
CA ALA A 129 1.96 -8.44 3.87
C ALA A 129 0.70 -9.19 4.31
N GLY A 130 -0.33 -8.48 4.76
CA GLY A 130 -1.62 -9.08 5.12
C GLY A 130 -2.29 -9.78 3.93
N ALA A 131 -2.17 -9.20 2.74
CA ALA A 131 -2.69 -9.80 1.52
C ALA A 131 -1.92 -11.06 1.09
N GLU A 132 -0.59 -11.08 1.15
CA GLU A 132 0.24 -12.29 0.93
C GLU A 132 -0.07 -13.37 1.97
N TRP A 133 -0.16 -12.98 3.25
CA TRP A 133 -0.46 -13.89 4.36
C TRP A 133 -1.77 -14.65 4.16
N TYR A 134 -2.81 -13.97 3.66
CA TYR A 134 -4.06 -14.63 3.27
C TYR A 134 -3.86 -15.75 2.24
N GLN A 135 -3.05 -15.52 1.20
CA GLN A 135 -2.82 -16.51 0.14
C GLN A 135 -2.05 -17.72 0.67
N VAL A 136 -1.03 -17.48 1.50
CA VAL A 136 -0.26 -18.55 2.15
C VAL A 136 -1.17 -19.44 2.97
N LEU A 137 -1.98 -18.87 3.86
CA LEU A 137 -2.92 -19.61 4.69
C LEU A 137 -3.96 -20.38 3.88
N LYS A 138 -4.46 -19.78 2.80
CA LYS A 138 -5.41 -20.42 1.89
C LYS A 138 -4.80 -21.67 1.24
N ILE A 139 -3.54 -21.60 0.80
CA ILE A 139 -2.84 -22.74 0.19
C ILE A 139 -2.65 -23.87 1.21
N HIS A 140 -2.25 -23.54 2.44
CA HIS A 140 -2.10 -24.55 3.51
C HIS A 140 -3.42 -25.20 3.94
N HIS A 141 -4.56 -24.54 3.71
CA HIS A 141 -5.89 -25.05 4.04
C HIS A 141 -6.65 -25.57 2.82
N GLY A 142 -5.97 -26.30 1.93
CA GLY A 142 -6.61 -26.94 0.78
C GLY A 142 -7.29 -25.97 -0.19
N ASN A 143 -6.71 -24.77 -0.35
CA ASN A 143 -7.23 -23.65 -1.15
C ASN A 143 -8.58 -23.09 -0.68
N ARG A 144 -8.95 -23.31 0.59
CA ARG A 144 -10.17 -22.79 1.23
C ARG A 144 -9.83 -21.68 2.22
N ALA A 145 -10.77 -20.75 2.41
CA ALA A 145 -10.68 -19.77 3.49
C ALA A 145 -11.10 -20.43 4.82
N TYR A 146 -10.44 -20.06 5.91
CA TYR A 146 -10.77 -20.53 7.27
C TYR A 146 -12.11 -19.99 7.77
N PHE A 147 -12.45 -18.76 7.39
CA PHE A 147 -13.69 -18.09 7.80
C PHE A 147 -14.16 -17.11 6.72
N PRO A 148 -15.46 -16.75 6.69
CA PRO A 148 -15.97 -15.77 5.74
C PRO A 148 -15.27 -14.41 5.91
N PHE A 149 -14.97 -13.73 4.81
CA PHE A 149 -14.24 -12.44 4.78
C PHE A 149 -12.77 -12.46 5.23
N GLN A 150 -12.13 -13.63 5.41
CA GLN A 150 -10.69 -13.70 5.75
C GLN A 150 -9.82 -12.86 4.79
N LYS A 151 -10.18 -12.82 3.51
CA LYS A 151 -9.50 -12.03 2.49
C LYS A 151 -9.55 -10.51 2.69
N VAL A 152 -10.55 -10.01 3.42
CA VAL A 152 -10.71 -8.58 3.77
C VAL A 152 -10.05 -8.28 5.11
N VAL A 153 -10.24 -9.16 6.09
CA VAL A 153 -9.68 -8.98 7.43
C VAL A 153 -8.16 -9.02 7.41
N MET A 154 -7.55 -9.92 6.64
CA MET A 154 -6.11 -10.12 6.66
C MET A 154 -5.30 -8.90 6.18
N PRO A 155 -5.68 -8.17 5.10
CA PRO A 155 -5.03 -6.91 4.75
C PRO A 155 -5.38 -5.75 5.69
N LEU A 156 -6.60 -5.69 6.25
CA LEU A 156 -7.04 -4.58 7.11
C LEU A 156 -6.46 -4.65 8.53
N LEU A 157 -6.30 -5.85 9.09
CA LEU A 157 -5.83 -6.05 10.45
C LEU A 157 -4.45 -5.41 10.71
N PRO A 158 -3.44 -5.57 9.82
CA PRO A 158 -2.18 -4.83 9.93
C PRO A 158 -2.33 -3.31 9.95
N LEU A 159 -3.24 -2.73 9.16
CA LEU A 159 -3.45 -1.28 9.16
C LEU A 159 -4.05 -0.80 10.48
N ILE A 160 -5.01 -1.54 11.03
CA ILE A 160 -5.62 -1.21 12.33
C ILE A 160 -4.56 -1.31 13.43
N ILE A 161 -3.78 -2.40 13.46
CA ILE A 161 -2.72 -2.61 14.45
C ILE A 161 -1.67 -1.50 14.35
N LEU A 162 -1.17 -1.19 13.14
CA LEU A 162 -0.20 -0.12 12.95
C LEU A 162 -0.77 1.26 13.30
N SER A 163 -2.05 1.52 13.02
CA SER A 163 -2.72 2.77 13.45
C SER A 163 -2.74 2.90 14.96
N LEU A 164 -3.08 1.82 15.68
CA LEU A 164 -3.07 1.80 17.15
C LEU A 164 -1.66 2.00 17.70
N LEU A 165 -0.65 1.33 17.13
CA LEU A 165 0.74 1.49 17.55
C LEU A 165 1.24 2.93 17.34
N PHE A 166 0.94 3.54 16.20
CA PHE A 166 1.30 4.93 15.96
C PHE A 166 0.54 5.89 16.87
N SER A 167 -0.72 5.60 17.21
CA SER A 167 -1.49 6.45 18.15
C SER A 167 -0.92 6.47 19.58
N GLN A 168 -0.13 5.47 19.98
CA GLN A 168 0.53 5.45 21.30
C GLN A 168 1.89 6.16 21.29
N LEU A 169 2.46 6.39 20.10
CA LEU A 169 3.81 6.94 19.92
C LEU A 169 3.81 8.47 19.76
N ILE A 170 2.63 9.06 19.53
CA ILE A 170 2.42 10.48 19.21
C ILE A 170 1.71 11.14 20.40
#